data_AF-A0A0W1EBD4-F1
#
_entry.id   AF-A0A0W1EBD4-F1
#
_cell.length_a   1.000
_cell.length_b   1.000
_cell.length_c   1.000
_cell.angle_alpha   90.00
_cell.angle_beta   90.00
_cell.angle_gamma   90.00
#
_symmetry.space_group_name_H-M   'P 1'
#
loop_
_entity.id
_entity.type
_entity.pdbx_description
1 polymer ?
#
loop_
_entity_poly.entity_id
_entity_poly.type
_entity_poly.pdbx_seq_one_letter_code
_entity_poly.pdbx_strand_id
1 'polypeptide(L)'
;MRKAMLIAALLAGASTAAAEEQPTLADHFAPLLGRCWTAEFPGGKARDTHCYRLIEGGTAMEDRHIVTGGTEPYGGISVYRRDAKSGTIRYHYFAGDGGYSEGQAIGVEGGFDFPDEDYTGPGGKPMAIRNKLRFDPAGGYAAESEKREGDAWTPLFAMKFAAAGPVPAPGAVAFDHLQVARAIVRDAPEAGGDTAGYIAIANGGTAPDRLLSARCACAERVELHRVTRAGGKVSMDNVWPLDIAPAARTEVKPGTPLHLMLMGLTAPLAAGSSVPIILQFERAGAVRVDFHIVADSAKGWEG
;
A
#
# COMPACT_ATOMS: atom_id res chain seq x y z
N MET A 1 65.74 44.64 -44.98
CA MET A 1 64.41 44.87 -44.36
C MET A 1 63.72 43.53 -44.17
N ARG A 2 63.72 42.99 -42.95
CA ARG A 2 63.08 41.70 -42.59
C ARG A 2 61.66 41.98 -42.11
N LYS A 3 60.64 41.39 -42.76
CA LYS A 3 59.25 41.40 -42.27
C LYS A 3 59.09 40.27 -41.24
N ALA A 4 58.83 40.63 -39.99
CA ALA A 4 58.43 39.69 -38.94
C ALA A 4 56.93 39.40 -39.09
N MET A 5 56.57 38.12 -39.17
CA MET A 5 55.19 37.64 -39.24
C MET A 5 54.82 37.15 -37.83
N LEU A 6 53.93 37.88 -37.15
CA LEU A 6 53.35 37.43 -35.88
C LEU A 6 52.32 36.32 -36.17
N ILE A 7 52.56 35.12 -35.63
CA ILE A 7 51.57 34.04 -35.57
C ILE A 7 50.85 34.19 -34.22
N ALA A 8 49.60 34.62 -34.24
CA ALA A 8 48.72 34.59 -33.08
C ALA A 8 48.16 33.17 -32.92
N ALA A 9 48.61 32.44 -31.91
CA ALA A 9 48.03 31.16 -31.53
C ALA A 9 46.74 31.39 -30.74
N LEU A 10 45.58 31.14 -31.35
CA LEU A 10 44.31 31.03 -30.64
C LEU A 10 44.27 29.69 -29.89
N LEU A 11 44.43 29.73 -28.58
CA LEU A 11 44.10 28.62 -27.68
C LEU A 11 42.58 28.59 -27.51
N ALA A 12 41.90 27.70 -28.25
CA ALA A 12 40.51 27.38 -28.01
C ALA A 12 40.41 26.56 -26.72
N GLY A 13 39.96 27.18 -25.62
CA GLY A 13 39.59 26.48 -24.41
C GLY A 13 38.32 25.66 -24.65
N ALA A 14 38.45 24.34 -24.67
CA ALA A 14 37.29 23.45 -24.66
C ALA A 14 36.65 23.51 -23.26
N SER A 15 35.55 24.24 -23.11
CA SER A 15 34.71 24.14 -21.93
C SER A 15 34.00 22.78 -21.96
N THR A 16 34.39 21.86 -21.10
CA THR A 16 33.56 20.70 -20.78
C THR A 16 32.35 21.21 -20.00
N ALA A 17 31.26 21.52 -20.70
CA ALA A 17 29.96 21.62 -20.05
C ALA A 17 29.65 20.24 -19.47
N ALA A 18 29.68 20.12 -18.15
CA ALA A 18 29.14 18.95 -17.48
C ALA A 18 27.67 18.86 -17.90
N ALA A 19 27.26 17.77 -18.52
CA ALA A 19 25.85 17.53 -18.78
C ALA A 19 25.14 17.52 -17.41
N GLU A 20 24.18 18.44 -17.22
CA GLU A 20 23.32 18.41 -16.03
C GLU A 20 22.61 17.06 -16.01
N GLU A 21 22.89 16.28 -14.97
CA GLU A 21 22.25 14.99 -14.75
C GLU A 21 20.76 15.24 -14.50
N GLN A 22 19.90 14.64 -15.33
CA GLN A 22 18.46 14.82 -15.20
C GLN A 22 17.99 14.29 -13.84
N PRO A 23 17.00 14.94 -13.19
CA PRO A 23 16.45 14.45 -11.94
C PRO A 23 15.97 13.00 -12.07
N THR A 24 16.33 12.18 -11.08
CA THR A 24 15.85 10.80 -10.97
C THR A 24 14.40 10.76 -10.53
N LEU A 25 13.77 9.59 -10.62
CA LEU A 25 12.42 9.39 -10.05
C LEU A 25 12.41 9.72 -8.54
N ALA A 26 13.47 9.35 -7.82
CA ALA A 26 13.57 9.60 -6.39
C ALA A 26 13.62 11.10 -6.08
N ASP A 27 14.31 11.89 -6.89
CA ASP A 27 14.43 13.35 -6.69
C ASP A 27 13.07 14.04 -6.79
N HIS A 28 12.23 13.61 -7.73
CA HIS A 28 10.87 14.15 -7.88
C HIS A 28 10.00 13.89 -6.65
N PHE A 29 10.12 12.71 -6.03
CA PHE A 29 9.27 12.28 -4.91
C PHE A 29 9.94 12.40 -3.53
N ALA A 30 11.13 12.99 -3.45
CA ALA A 30 11.92 13.07 -2.23
C ALA A 30 11.13 13.54 -0.99
N PRO A 31 10.19 14.52 -1.08
CA PRO A 31 9.41 14.93 0.09
C PRO A 31 8.48 13.86 0.64
N LEU A 32 8.08 12.85 -0.15
CA LEU A 32 7.14 11.79 0.23
C LEU A 32 7.83 10.52 0.71
N LEU A 33 9.01 10.22 0.15
CA LEU A 33 9.68 8.92 0.26
C LEU A 33 10.08 8.53 1.68
N GLY A 34 9.96 7.23 1.99
CA GLY A 34 10.40 6.64 3.26
C GLY A 34 9.45 6.91 4.43
N ARG A 35 8.31 7.56 4.17
CA ARG A 35 7.32 7.92 5.19
C ARG A 35 5.89 7.54 4.77
N CYS A 36 5.05 7.32 5.78
CA CYS A 36 3.61 7.29 5.65
C CYS A 36 2.97 8.63 6.02
N TRP A 37 1.87 8.96 5.36
CA TRP A 37 1.15 10.21 5.46
C TRP A 37 -0.32 9.92 5.65
N THR A 38 -0.98 10.63 6.54
CA THR A 38 -2.38 10.38 6.85
C THR A 38 -3.23 11.63 6.85
N ALA A 39 -4.49 11.49 6.43
CA ALA A 39 -5.48 12.55 6.40
C ALA A 39 -6.87 11.98 6.69
N GLU A 40 -7.72 12.78 7.33
CA GLU A 40 -9.12 12.43 7.51
C GLU A 40 -9.95 12.88 6.31
N PHE A 41 -10.88 12.04 5.87
CA PHE A 41 -11.88 12.44 4.88
C PHE A 41 -12.80 13.53 5.46
N PRO A 42 -13.36 14.40 4.60
CA PRO A 42 -14.41 15.33 5.02
C PRO A 42 -15.51 14.63 5.81
N GLY A 43 -15.79 15.11 7.02
CA GLY A 43 -16.75 14.50 7.95
C GLY A 43 -16.15 13.55 8.99
N GLY A 44 -14.84 13.29 8.95
CA GLY A 44 -14.07 12.70 10.06
C GLY A 44 -14.35 11.23 10.38
N LYS A 45 -15.10 10.52 9.53
CA LYS A 45 -15.46 9.11 9.76
C LYS A 45 -14.44 8.13 9.21
N ALA A 46 -13.74 8.53 8.15
CA ALA A 46 -12.74 7.71 7.50
C ALA A 46 -11.41 8.44 7.43
N ARG A 47 -10.33 7.66 7.36
CA ARG A 47 -8.95 8.14 7.29
C ARG A 47 -8.22 7.42 6.18
N ASP A 48 -7.49 8.16 5.36
CA ASP A 48 -6.57 7.60 4.37
C ASP A 48 -5.14 7.67 4.89
N THR A 49 -4.34 6.64 4.59
CA THR A 49 -2.92 6.57 4.92
C THR A 49 -2.13 6.09 3.72
N HIS A 50 -1.27 6.95 3.16
CA HIS A 50 -0.39 6.67 2.03
C HIS A 50 1.04 6.43 2.50
N CYS A 51 1.71 5.38 2.02
CA CYS A 51 3.10 5.06 2.34
C CYS A 51 3.93 4.95 1.06
N TYR A 52 4.96 5.80 0.94
CA TYR A 52 5.76 5.91 -0.28
C TYR A 52 7.13 5.27 -0.13
N ARG A 53 7.47 4.33 -1.02
CA ARG A 53 8.79 3.68 -1.03
C ARG A 53 9.34 3.53 -2.44
N LEU A 54 10.67 3.50 -2.55
CA LEU A 54 11.32 3.00 -3.75
C LEU A 54 11.22 1.47 -3.80
N ILE A 55 10.98 0.95 -5.00
CA ILE A 55 10.97 -0.48 -5.32
C ILE A 55 11.89 -0.74 -6.51
N GLU A 56 12.12 -2.01 -6.85
CA GLU A 56 12.93 -2.42 -8.01
C GLU A 56 14.34 -1.78 -8.04
N GLY A 57 14.98 -1.66 -6.88
CA GLY A 57 16.31 -1.03 -6.79
C GLY A 57 16.31 0.48 -7.09
N GLY A 58 15.15 1.15 -6.99
CA GLY A 58 15.02 2.60 -7.17
C GLY A 58 14.47 3.04 -8.53
N THR A 59 14.23 2.11 -9.45
CA THR A 59 13.71 2.44 -10.80
C THR A 59 12.20 2.68 -10.82
N ALA A 60 11.50 2.33 -9.75
CA ALA A 60 10.08 2.56 -9.58
C ALA A 60 9.78 2.99 -8.14
N MET A 61 8.64 3.65 -7.95
CA MET A 61 8.12 4.03 -6.64
C MET A 61 6.75 3.40 -6.43
N GLU A 62 6.51 2.86 -5.24
CA GLU A 62 5.20 2.41 -4.77
C GLU A 62 4.62 3.49 -3.83
N ASP A 63 3.40 3.92 -4.11
CA ASP A 63 2.50 4.54 -3.14
C ASP A 63 1.42 3.51 -2.80
N ARG A 64 1.40 3.04 -1.56
CA ARG A 64 0.35 2.16 -1.06
C ARG A 64 -0.53 2.95 -0.11
N HIS A 65 -1.83 2.93 -0.34
CA HIS A 65 -2.77 3.62 0.52
C HIS A 65 -3.88 2.72 1.07
N ILE A 66 -4.36 3.05 2.25
CA ILE A 66 -5.38 2.29 2.99
C ILE A 66 -6.34 3.27 3.65
N VAL A 67 -7.63 3.03 3.42
CA VAL A 67 -8.73 3.76 4.03
C VAL A 67 -9.35 2.93 5.15
N THR A 68 -9.35 3.48 6.35
CA THR A 68 -9.99 2.92 7.55
C THR A 68 -11.18 3.77 7.99
N GLY A 69 -12.06 3.21 8.83
CA GLY A 69 -13.26 3.90 9.34
C GLY A 69 -14.44 4.02 8.36
N GLY A 70 -14.25 3.66 7.09
CA GLY A 70 -15.32 3.53 6.10
C GLY A 70 -16.25 2.34 6.35
N THR A 71 -17.35 2.27 5.59
CA THR A 71 -18.30 1.14 5.67
C THR A 71 -17.71 -0.17 5.16
N GLU A 72 -16.82 -0.09 4.18
CA GLU A 72 -16.05 -1.22 3.66
C GLU A 72 -14.56 -0.82 3.64
N PRO A 73 -13.65 -1.75 3.95
CA PRO A 73 -12.22 -1.49 3.82
C PRO A 73 -11.88 -1.18 2.36
N TYR A 74 -11.16 -0.09 2.15
CA TYR A 74 -10.69 0.33 0.83
C TYR A 74 -9.20 0.65 0.88
N GLY A 75 -8.54 0.57 -0.25
CA GLY A 75 -7.12 0.85 -0.40
C GLY A 75 -6.65 0.46 -1.78
N GLY A 76 -5.40 0.75 -2.08
CA GLY A 76 -4.84 0.51 -3.40
C GLY A 76 -3.35 0.77 -3.46
N ILE A 77 -2.80 0.58 -4.65
CA ILE A 77 -1.37 0.76 -4.92
C ILE A 77 -1.23 1.56 -6.22
N SER A 78 -0.48 2.65 -6.16
CA SER A 78 0.04 3.34 -7.33
C SER A 78 1.52 3.02 -7.52
N VAL A 79 1.89 2.57 -8.72
CA VAL A 79 3.30 2.32 -9.10
C VAL A 79 3.72 3.36 -10.12
N TYR A 80 4.77 4.10 -9.82
CA TYR A 80 5.30 5.18 -10.65
C TYR A 80 6.62 4.76 -11.30
N ARG A 81 6.79 5.11 -12.58
CA ARG A 81 8.02 4.92 -13.35
C ARG A 81 8.33 6.15 -14.18
N ARG A 82 9.61 6.52 -14.27
CA ARG A 82 10.09 7.55 -15.19
C ARG A 82 10.57 6.89 -16.48
N ASP A 83 10.05 7.31 -17.61
CA ASP A 83 10.59 6.95 -18.91
C ASP A 83 11.93 7.67 -19.13
N ALA A 84 12.99 6.91 -19.38
CA ALA A 84 14.34 7.47 -19.46
C ALA A 84 14.55 8.40 -20.66
N LYS A 85 13.76 8.26 -21.73
CA LYS A 85 13.93 9.04 -22.97
C LYS A 85 13.18 10.37 -22.92
N SER A 86 11.91 10.32 -22.52
CA SER A 86 11.01 11.47 -22.47
C SER A 86 11.08 12.21 -21.12
N GLY A 87 11.55 11.53 -20.07
CA GLY A 87 11.51 12.04 -18.70
C GLY A 87 10.12 12.06 -18.08
N THR A 88 9.09 11.59 -18.79
CA THR A 88 7.72 11.49 -18.29
C THR A 88 7.63 10.48 -17.16
N ILE A 89 6.93 10.84 -16.09
CA ILE A 89 6.56 9.91 -15.03
C ILE A 89 5.16 9.38 -15.34
N ARG A 90 5.04 8.06 -15.48
CA ARG A 90 3.76 7.36 -15.60
C ARG A 90 3.43 6.65 -14.30
N TYR A 91 2.14 6.53 -14.01
CA TYR A 91 1.68 5.70 -12.91
C TYR A 91 0.63 4.70 -13.38
N HIS A 92 0.55 3.59 -12.66
CA HIS A 92 -0.55 2.62 -12.72
C HIS A 92 -1.12 2.48 -11.31
N TYR A 93 -2.43 2.65 -11.17
CA TYR A 93 -3.16 2.52 -9.92
C TYR A 93 -4.07 1.30 -9.96
N PHE A 94 -4.01 0.49 -8.91
CA PHE A 94 -4.85 -0.68 -8.70
C PHE A 94 -5.56 -0.55 -7.36
N ALA A 95 -6.89 -0.52 -7.39
CA ALA A 95 -7.72 -0.48 -6.19
C ALA A 95 -8.05 -1.91 -5.72
N GLY A 96 -8.18 -2.09 -4.40
CA GLY A 96 -8.46 -3.38 -3.77
C GLY A 96 -9.85 -3.94 -4.08
N ASP A 97 -10.76 -3.12 -4.61
CA ASP A 97 -12.09 -3.51 -5.08
C ASP A 97 -12.11 -3.94 -6.56
N GLY A 98 -10.96 -3.89 -7.25
CA GLY A 98 -10.82 -4.21 -8.68
C GLY A 98 -10.82 -2.98 -9.59
N GLY A 99 -10.88 -1.76 -9.03
CA GLY A 99 -10.70 -0.54 -9.81
C GLY A 99 -9.28 -0.37 -10.36
N TYR A 100 -9.16 0.36 -11.47
CA TYR A 100 -7.89 0.62 -12.14
C TYR A 100 -7.84 2.03 -12.76
N SER A 101 -6.65 2.63 -12.76
CA SER A 101 -6.37 3.86 -13.51
C SER A 101 -4.90 3.87 -13.96
N GLU A 102 -4.60 4.56 -15.05
CA GLU A 102 -3.24 4.84 -15.47
C GLU A 102 -3.16 6.25 -16.03
N GLY A 103 -1.99 6.87 -15.91
CA GLY A 103 -1.82 8.25 -16.31
C GLY A 103 -0.40 8.75 -16.17
N GLN A 104 -0.26 10.08 -16.15
CA GLN A 104 1.02 10.77 -16.00
C GLN A 104 1.03 11.57 -14.71
N ALA A 105 2.15 11.52 -14.00
CA ALA A 105 2.44 12.44 -12.90
C ALA A 105 3.33 13.56 -13.45
N ILE A 106 2.75 14.75 -13.63
CA ILE A 106 3.46 15.93 -14.13
C ILE A 106 4.03 16.68 -12.94
N GLY A 107 5.35 16.65 -12.77
CA GLY A 107 6.02 17.47 -11.75
C GLY A 107 5.81 18.95 -12.01
N VAL A 108 5.36 19.68 -10.99
CA VAL A 108 5.20 21.14 -10.99
C VAL A 108 5.95 21.73 -9.80
N GLU A 109 6.10 23.06 -9.76
CA GLU A 109 6.66 23.71 -8.58
C GLU A 109 5.80 23.37 -7.35
N GLY A 110 6.43 22.78 -6.34
CA GLY A 110 5.76 22.41 -5.10
C GLY A 110 4.80 21.23 -5.20
N GLY A 111 4.87 20.35 -6.22
CA GLY A 111 4.07 19.13 -6.22
C GLY A 111 3.89 18.46 -7.58
N PHE A 112 2.71 17.88 -7.80
CA PHE A 112 2.36 17.12 -9.00
C PHE A 112 0.96 17.42 -9.50
N ASP A 113 0.81 17.50 -10.81
CA ASP A 113 -0.48 17.44 -11.50
C ASP A 113 -0.68 16.08 -12.14
N PHE A 114 -1.89 15.58 -11.99
CA PHE A 114 -2.37 14.28 -12.43
C PHE A 114 -3.55 14.54 -13.36
N PRO A 115 -3.30 14.87 -14.64
CA PRO A 115 -4.33 15.32 -15.56
C PRO A 115 -5.14 14.15 -16.11
N ASP A 116 -6.39 14.44 -16.48
CA ASP A 116 -7.30 13.63 -17.31
C ASP A 116 -7.01 12.12 -17.28
N GLU A 117 -7.48 11.46 -16.23
CA GLU A 117 -7.28 10.04 -15.97
C GLU A 117 -8.62 9.32 -16.07
N ASP A 118 -8.67 8.19 -16.76
CA ASP A 118 -9.84 7.33 -16.75
C ASP A 118 -9.73 6.35 -15.58
N TYR A 119 -10.45 6.62 -14.49
CA TYR A 119 -10.63 5.64 -13.41
C TYR A 119 -11.77 4.70 -13.76
N THR A 120 -11.49 3.42 -13.90
CA THR A 120 -12.51 2.40 -14.09
C THR A 120 -12.74 1.69 -12.76
N GLY A 121 -13.92 1.90 -12.16
CA GLY A 121 -14.31 1.20 -10.94
C GLY A 121 -14.72 -0.26 -11.19
N PRO A 122 -15.08 -1.01 -10.13
CA PRO A 122 -15.42 -2.44 -10.23
C PRO A 122 -16.57 -2.75 -11.19
N GLY A 123 -17.47 -1.79 -11.42
CA GLY A 123 -18.58 -1.89 -12.37
C GLY A 123 -18.21 -1.64 -13.83
N GLY A 124 -16.92 -1.45 -14.15
CA GLY A 124 -16.40 -1.32 -15.52
C GLY A 124 -16.72 0.00 -16.23
N LYS A 125 -17.42 0.93 -15.57
CA LYS A 125 -17.68 2.27 -16.13
C LYS A 125 -16.52 3.20 -15.82
N PRO A 126 -15.87 3.80 -16.83
CA PRO A 126 -14.85 4.80 -16.62
C PRO A 126 -15.45 6.09 -16.06
N MET A 127 -14.72 6.72 -15.16
CA MET A 127 -14.95 8.05 -14.62
C MET A 127 -13.69 8.86 -14.86
N ALA A 128 -13.83 9.95 -15.62
CA ALA A 128 -12.73 10.88 -15.80
C ALA A 128 -12.48 11.63 -14.49
N ILE A 129 -11.27 11.52 -13.96
CA ILE A 129 -10.79 12.20 -12.78
C ILE A 129 -9.52 12.99 -13.10
N ARG A 130 -9.23 13.99 -12.29
CA ARG A 130 -7.92 14.63 -12.25
C ARG A 130 -7.55 14.91 -10.81
N ASN A 131 -6.26 14.86 -10.52
CA ASN A 131 -5.74 15.05 -9.18
C ASN A 131 -4.66 16.13 -9.15
N LYS A 132 -4.48 16.73 -7.98
CA LYS A 132 -3.38 17.65 -7.69
C LYS A 132 -2.81 17.27 -6.34
N LEU A 133 -1.49 17.15 -6.29
CA LEU A 133 -0.74 17.04 -5.05
C LEU A 133 0.11 18.30 -4.89
N ARG A 134 0.07 18.93 -3.73
CA ARG A 134 0.88 20.12 -3.42
C ARG A 134 1.53 19.97 -2.05
N PHE A 135 2.85 20.08 -1.99
CA PHE A 135 3.60 20.06 -0.75
C PHE A 135 3.29 21.30 0.08
N ASP A 136 3.09 21.10 1.38
CA ASP A 136 2.93 22.19 2.32
C ASP A 136 4.31 22.60 2.85
N PRO A 137 4.72 23.88 2.73
CA PRO A 137 5.96 24.37 3.33
C PRO A 137 6.06 24.15 4.85
N ALA A 138 4.93 24.07 5.56
CA ALA A 138 4.86 23.73 6.98
C ALA A 138 5.04 22.22 7.27
N GLY A 139 5.13 21.40 6.22
CA GLY A 139 5.24 19.94 6.28
C GLY A 139 3.93 19.24 5.91
N GLY A 140 4.03 18.13 5.17
CA GLY A 140 2.86 17.44 4.62
C GLY A 140 2.59 17.78 3.16
N TYR A 141 1.41 17.41 2.70
CA TYR A 141 0.90 17.80 1.39
C TYR A 141 -0.63 17.88 1.38
N ALA A 142 -1.17 18.67 0.47
CA ALA A 142 -2.58 18.67 0.13
C ALA A 142 -2.80 17.83 -1.13
N ALA A 143 -3.89 17.07 -1.15
CA ALA A 143 -4.38 16.37 -2.33
C ALA A 143 -5.80 16.85 -2.65
N GLU A 144 -6.04 17.18 -3.91
CA GLU A 144 -7.35 17.57 -4.43
C GLU A 144 -7.71 16.69 -5.61
N SER A 145 -8.94 16.18 -5.61
CA SER A 145 -9.48 15.34 -6.67
C SER A 145 -10.75 15.96 -7.22
N GLU A 146 -10.84 16.01 -8.54
CA GLU A 146 -12.04 16.45 -9.26
C GLU A 146 -12.49 15.33 -10.20
N LYS A 147 -13.79 15.20 -10.39
CA LYS A 147 -14.39 14.31 -11.39
C LYS A 147 -15.03 15.12 -12.49
N ARG A 148 -15.15 14.55 -13.68
CA ARG A 148 -15.84 15.20 -14.79
C ARG A 148 -17.34 14.89 -14.76
N GLU A 149 -18.15 15.94 -14.80
CA GLU A 149 -19.60 15.87 -14.93
C GLU A 149 -20.03 16.68 -16.18
N GLY A 150 -20.31 15.97 -17.28
CA GLY A 150 -20.50 16.59 -18.58
C GLY A 150 -19.22 17.27 -19.08
N ASP A 151 -19.27 18.57 -19.30
CA ASP A 151 -18.11 19.38 -19.71
C ASP A 151 -17.43 20.12 -18.55
N ALA A 152 -17.93 19.96 -17.32
CA ALA A 152 -17.38 20.61 -16.14
C ALA A 152 -16.58 19.64 -15.26
N TRP A 153 -15.57 20.17 -14.58
CA TRP A 153 -14.89 19.50 -13.48
C TRP A 153 -15.55 19.89 -12.16
N THR A 154 -15.92 18.91 -11.36
CA THR A 154 -16.54 19.13 -10.04
C THR A 154 -15.68 18.51 -8.94
N PRO A 155 -15.52 19.19 -7.78
CA PRO A 155 -14.75 18.66 -6.66
C PRO A 155 -15.29 17.32 -6.17
N LEU A 156 -14.39 16.35 -5.99
CA LEU A 156 -14.69 15.06 -5.40
C LEU A 156 -14.27 15.04 -3.92
N PHE A 157 -13.02 15.37 -3.63
CA PHE A 157 -12.52 15.57 -2.26
C PHE A 157 -11.27 16.46 -2.25
N ALA A 158 -10.99 17.04 -1.08
CA ALA A 158 -9.77 17.78 -0.79
C ALA A 158 -9.30 17.40 0.62
N MET A 159 -8.03 17.00 0.74
CA MET A 159 -7.47 16.45 1.97
C MET A 159 -6.07 17.01 2.24
N LYS A 160 -5.73 17.12 3.53
CA LYS A 160 -4.39 17.55 3.98
C LYS A 160 -3.73 16.42 4.75
N PHE A 161 -2.63 15.93 4.22
CA PHE A 161 -1.86 14.82 4.72
C PHE A 161 -0.72 15.29 5.61
N ALA A 162 -0.67 14.74 6.82
CA ALA A 162 0.40 14.94 7.78
C ALA A 162 1.24 13.67 7.94
N ALA A 163 2.48 13.82 8.41
CA ALA A 163 3.37 12.69 8.67
C ALA A 163 2.77 11.73 9.71
N ALA A 164 2.68 10.44 9.38
CA ALA A 164 2.14 9.38 10.24
C ALA A 164 3.23 8.47 10.83
N GLY A 165 4.34 8.24 10.12
CA GLY A 165 5.42 7.37 10.60
C GLY A 165 6.34 6.89 9.48
N PRO A 166 7.36 6.06 9.79
CA PRO A 166 8.19 5.43 8.76
C PRO A 166 7.39 4.41 7.94
N VAL A 167 7.85 4.13 6.72
CA VAL A 167 7.22 3.11 5.87
C VAL A 167 7.39 1.71 6.49
N PRO A 168 6.32 0.89 6.53
CA PRO A 168 6.39 -0.49 6.98
C PRO A 168 7.38 -1.32 6.16
N ALA A 169 7.96 -2.36 6.78
CA ALA A 169 8.74 -3.36 6.04
C ALA A 169 7.94 -3.92 4.84
N PRO A 170 8.60 -4.32 3.74
CA PRO A 170 7.92 -4.97 2.61
C PRO A 170 7.02 -6.11 3.06
N GLY A 171 5.83 -6.22 2.47
CA GLY A 171 4.82 -7.22 2.86
C GLY A 171 4.06 -6.89 4.16
N ALA A 172 4.38 -5.79 4.84
CA ALA A 172 3.58 -5.28 5.93
C ALA A 172 2.64 -4.15 5.48
N VAL A 173 1.46 -4.14 6.09
CA VAL A 173 0.33 -3.28 5.83
C VAL A 173 0.13 -2.44 7.10
N ALA A 174 0.36 -1.14 7.06
CA ALA A 174 0.09 -0.25 8.21
C ALA A 174 -1.13 0.62 7.98
N PHE A 175 -1.93 0.78 9.02
CA PHE A 175 -3.18 1.49 9.01
C PHE A 175 -3.46 2.00 10.42
N ASP A 176 -3.78 3.29 10.53
CA ASP A 176 -3.95 3.95 11.81
C ASP A 176 -2.76 3.69 12.77
N HIS A 177 -2.99 3.05 13.91
CA HIS A 177 -1.97 2.72 14.91
C HIS A 177 -1.47 1.27 14.82
N LEU A 178 -1.93 0.51 13.82
CA LEU A 178 -1.65 -0.91 13.65
C LEU A 178 -0.81 -1.20 12.40
N GLN A 179 -0.06 -2.29 12.47
CA GLN A 179 0.66 -2.87 11.34
C GLN A 179 0.41 -4.38 11.31
N VAL A 180 -0.09 -4.89 10.20
CA VAL A 180 -0.21 -6.32 9.92
C VAL A 180 0.94 -6.75 9.02
N ALA A 181 1.59 -7.85 9.36
CA ALA A 181 2.70 -8.43 8.59
C ALA A 181 2.61 -9.96 8.62
N ARG A 182 3.40 -10.64 7.77
CA ARG A 182 3.45 -12.10 7.70
C ARG A 182 2.06 -12.73 7.52
N ALA A 183 1.23 -12.08 6.71
CA ALA A 183 -0.10 -12.57 6.38
C ALA A 183 0.02 -13.70 5.37
N ILE A 184 -0.12 -14.94 5.84
CA ILE A 184 0.02 -16.13 5.01
C ILE A 184 -1.16 -17.08 5.21
N VAL A 185 -1.55 -17.79 4.16
CA VAL A 185 -2.50 -18.90 4.21
C VAL A 185 -1.84 -20.15 3.64
N ARG A 186 -2.06 -21.30 4.26
CA ARG A 186 -1.61 -22.59 3.72
C ARG A 186 -2.40 -22.92 2.44
N ASP A 187 -1.70 -23.37 1.39
CA ASP A 187 -2.36 -23.82 0.16
C ASP A 187 -3.41 -24.92 0.42
N ALA A 188 -4.42 -24.98 -0.45
CA ALA A 188 -5.50 -25.95 -0.36
C ALA A 188 -5.92 -26.37 -1.78
N PRO A 189 -5.73 -27.65 -2.15
CA PRO A 189 -5.95 -28.10 -3.53
C PRO A 189 -7.43 -28.29 -3.90
N GLU A 190 -8.33 -28.34 -2.92
CA GLU A 190 -9.75 -28.69 -3.12
C GLU A 190 -10.68 -27.57 -2.66
N ALA A 191 -11.78 -27.37 -3.40
CA ALA A 191 -12.91 -26.59 -2.92
C ALA A 191 -13.69 -27.37 -1.84
N GLY A 192 -14.36 -26.66 -0.94
CA GLY A 192 -15.09 -27.21 0.21
C GLY A 192 -14.20 -27.62 1.38
N GLY A 193 -12.87 -27.71 1.18
CA GLY A 193 -11.91 -28.00 2.24
C GLY A 193 -11.70 -26.81 3.17
N ASP A 194 -10.88 -27.03 4.20
CA ASP A 194 -10.49 -26.02 5.17
C ASP A 194 -8.96 -25.81 5.14
N THR A 195 -8.51 -24.63 5.56
CA THR A 195 -7.08 -24.33 5.68
C THR A 195 -6.79 -23.34 6.81
N ALA A 196 -5.51 -23.21 7.17
CA ALA A 196 -5.05 -22.32 8.23
C ALA A 196 -4.32 -21.08 7.67
N GLY A 197 -4.68 -19.92 8.22
CA GLY A 197 -4.02 -18.64 8.03
C GLY A 197 -3.29 -18.17 9.29
N TYR A 198 -2.29 -17.32 9.08
CA TYR A 198 -1.38 -16.83 10.10
C TYR A 198 -1.08 -15.34 9.84
N ILE A 199 -0.91 -14.57 10.92
CA ILE A 199 -0.63 -13.13 10.87
C ILE A 199 0.20 -12.70 12.07
N ALA A 200 1.00 -11.65 11.88
CA ALA A 200 1.57 -10.87 12.96
C ALA A 200 0.95 -9.47 12.95
N ILE A 201 0.54 -9.00 14.12
CA ILE A 201 -0.05 -7.67 14.31
C ILE A 201 0.82 -6.91 15.31
N ALA A 202 1.31 -5.73 14.93
CA ALA A 202 1.97 -4.80 15.83
C ALA A 202 1.06 -3.60 16.08
N ASN A 203 0.95 -3.20 17.34
CA ASN A 203 0.26 -1.99 17.76
C ASN A 203 1.30 -0.96 18.20
N GLY A 204 1.48 0.08 17.40
CA GLY A 204 2.38 1.20 17.70
C GLY A 204 1.70 2.33 18.48
N GLY A 205 0.41 2.20 18.76
CA GLY A 205 -0.38 3.16 19.51
C GLY A 205 -0.25 3.00 21.02
N THR A 206 -0.85 3.95 21.74
CA THR A 206 -0.87 4.00 23.21
C THR A 206 -2.11 3.35 23.83
N ALA A 207 -3.08 2.95 23.01
CA ALA A 207 -4.31 2.27 23.43
C ALA A 207 -4.36 0.83 22.89
N PRO A 208 -4.99 -0.11 23.62
CA PRO A 208 -5.20 -1.47 23.11
C PRO A 208 -6.22 -1.48 21.97
N ASP A 209 -6.09 -2.47 21.08
CA ASP A 209 -7.10 -2.84 20.08
C ASP A 209 -7.39 -4.35 20.18
N ARG A 210 -8.42 -4.82 19.49
CA ARG A 210 -8.85 -6.22 19.48
C ARG A 210 -9.24 -6.61 18.07
N LEU A 211 -8.75 -7.74 17.58
CA LEU A 211 -9.26 -8.34 16.36
C LEU A 211 -10.51 -9.15 16.72
N LEU A 212 -11.66 -8.68 16.29
CA LEU A 212 -12.98 -9.18 16.64
C LEU A 212 -13.43 -10.32 15.74
N SER A 213 -13.11 -10.24 14.45
CA SER A 213 -13.47 -11.25 13.45
C SER A 213 -12.62 -11.11 12.19
N ALA A 214 -12.73 -12.10 11.31
CA ALA A 214 -12.21 -12.06 9.95
C ALA A 214 -13.26 -12.60 8.97
N ARG A 215 -13.20 -12.17 7.70
CA ARG A 215 -14.03 -12.72 6.62
C ARG A 215 -13.27 -12.74 5.29
N CYS A 216 -13.65 -13.66 4.41
CA CYS A 216 -13.08 -13.78 3.07
C CYS A 216 -14.18 -14.20 2.09
N ALA A 217 -14.10 -13.76 0.82
CA ALA A 217 -14.95 -14.34 -0.24
C ALA A 217 -14.52 -15.76 -0.63
N CYS A 218 -13.31 -16.15 -0.25
CA CYS A 218 -12.69 -17.44 -0.52
C CYS A 218 -13.16 -18.58 0.40
N ALA A 219 -13.93 -18.29 1.45
CA ALA A 219 -14.33 -19.27 2.47
C ALA A 219 -15.72 -18.92 3.02
N GLU A 220 -16.49 -19.92 3.42
CA GLU A 220 -17.79 -19.71 4.07
C GLU A 220 -17.65 -18.99 5.42
N ARG A 221 -16.55 -19.24 6.14
CA ARG A 221 -16.27 -18.61 7.43
C ARG A 221 -14.78 -18.56 7.74
N VAL A 222 -14.40 -17.58 8.55
CA VAL A 222 -13.06 -17.47 9.12
C VAL A 222 -13.18 -17.34 10.63
N GLU A 223 -12.52 -18.23 11.36
CA GLU A 223 -12.55 -18.28 12.82
C GLU A 223 -11.14 -18.22 13.41
N LEU A 224 -10.99 -17.66 14.61
CA LEU A 224 -9.73 -17.76 15.35
C LEU A 224 -9.78 -19.00 16.23
N HIS A 225 -8.97 -20.00 15.91
CA HIS A 225 -8.95 -21.27 16.63
C HIS A 225 -7.75 -21.38 17.56
N ARG A 226 -7.97 -22.02 18.72
CA ARG A 226 -6.93 -22.48 19.62
C ARG A 226 -6.91 -24.00 19.70
N VAL A 227 -5.77 -24.60 19.38
CA VAL A 227 -5.52 -26.02 19.55
C VAL A 227 -5.13 -26.30 21.00
N THR A 228 -5.94 -27.05 21.73
CA THR A 228 -5.60 -27.52 23.09
C THR A 228 -5.30 -29.01 23.06
N ARG A 229 -4.16 -29.41 23.64
CA ARG A 229 -3.78 -30.81 23.84
C ARG A 229 -3.75 -31.11 25.33
N ALA A 230 -4.78 -31.79 25.83
CA ALA A 230 -4.89 -32.16 27.24
C ALA A 230 -5.38 -33.61 27.39
N GLY A 231 -4.69 -34.42 28.20
CA GLY A 231 -5.10 -35.79 28.49
C GLY A 231 -5.26 -36.69 27.26
N GLY A 232 -4.43 -36.49 26.21
CA GLY A 232 -4.51 -37.24 24.96
C GLY A 232 -5.63 -36.82 24.00
N LYS A 233 -6.45 -35.83 24.36
CA LYS A 233 -7.47 -35.25 23.48
C LYS A 233 -6.96 -33.96 22.83
N VAL A 234 -7.35 -33.75 21.58
CA VAL A 234 -7.12 -32.51 20.82
C VAL A 234 -8.47 -31.81 20.65
N SER A 235 -8.59 -30.56 21.09
CA SER A 235 -9.73 -29.69 20.77
C SER A 235 -9.26 -28.49 19.93
N MET A 236 -10.16 -27.97 19.11
CA MET A 236 -10.01 -26.72 18.37
C MET A 236 -11.18 -25.84 18.75
N ASP A 237 -10.90 -24.84 19.57
CA ASP A 237 -11.92 -23.97 20.14
C ASP A 237 -11.84 -22.60 19.46
N ASN A 238 -12.99 -22.03 19.09
CA ASN A 238 -13.07 -20.65 18.63
C ASN A 238 -12.84 -19.71 19.82
N VAL A 239 -11.84 -18.84 19.72
CA VAL A 239 -11.34 -18.02 20.82
C VAL A 239 -11.32 -16.52 20.50
N TRP A 240 -12.21 -16.05 19.64
CA TRP A 240 -12.42 -14.60 19.49
C TRP A 240 -12.74 -13.93 20.84
N PRO A 241 -12.36 -12.65 21.03
CA PRO A 241 -11.48 -11.85 20.18
C PRO A 241 -9.99 -12.09 20.48
N LEU A 242 -9.10 -11.64 19.58
CA LEU A 242 -7.66 -11.59 19.85
C LEU A 242 -7.27 -10.23 20.40
N ASP A 243 -6.79 -10.18 21.64
CA ASP A 243 -6.34 -8.94 22.28
C ASP A 243 -4.97 -8.49 21.75
N ILE A 244 -4.82 -7.19 21.50
CA ILE A 244 -3.61 -6.56 20.97
C ILE A 244 -3.23 -5.39 21.88
N ALA A 245 -2.27 -5.65 22.77
CA ALA A 245 -1.79 -4.66 23.74
C ALA A 245 -1.10 -3.46 23.05
N PRO A 246 -1.13 -2.25 23.64
CA PRO A 246 -0.40 -1.10 23.14
C PRO A 246 1.12 -1.36 23.15
N ALA A 247 1.82 -0.76 22.19
CA ALA A 247 3.27 -0.92 22.00
C ALA A 247 3.76 -2.38 21.97
N ALA A 248 2.90 -3.31 21.50
CA ALA A 248 3.17 -4.74 21.52
C ALA A 248 2.97 -5.39 20.15
N ARG A 249 3.51 -6.61 20.02
CA ARG A 249 3.33 -7.47 18.85
C ARG A 249 2.63 -8.76 19.27
N THR A 250 1.50 -9.05 18.62
CA THR A 250 0.71 -10.27 18.79
C THR A 250 0.87 -11.15 17.55
N GLU A 251 1.16 -12.44 17.72
CA GLU A 251 1.34 -13.38 16.61
C GLU A 251 0.32 -14.52 16.67
N VAL A 252 -0.32 -14.78 15.53
CA VAL A 252 -1.02 -16.02 15.21
C VAL A 252 -0.12 -16.76 14.23
N LYS A 253 0.70 -17.69 14.72
CA LYS A 253 1.83 -18.24 13.93
C LYS A 253 1.85 -19.77 13.85
N PRO A 254 2.44 -20.34 12.79
CA PRO A 254 2.60 -21.78 12.66
C PRO A 254 3.35 -22.39 13.85
N GLY A 255 2.94 -23.60 14.24
CA GLY A 255 3.51 -24.31 15.39
C GLY A 255 3.05 -23.81 16.77
N THR A 256 2.27 -22.73 16.83
CA THR A 256 1.57 -22.33 18.07
C THR A 256 0.14 -22.87 18.11
N PRO A 257 -0.52 -22.83 19.28
CA PRO A 257 -1.92 -23.19 19.38
C PRO A 257 -2.87 -22.34 18.51
N LEU A 258 -2.50 -21.12 18.12
CA LEU A 258 -3.41 -20.19 17.44
C LEU A 258 -3.27 -20.25 15.92
N HIS A 259 -4.40 -20.24 15.21
CA HIS A 259 -4.49 -20.05 13.76
C HIS A 259 -5.83 -19.42 13.35
N LEU A 260 -5.86 -18.76 12.20
CA LEU A 260 -7.11 -18.37 11.55
C LEU A 260 -7.59 -19.57 10.72
N MET A 261 -8.66 -20.23 11.12
CA MET A 261 -9.24 -21.34 10.39
C MET A 261 -10.20 -20.81 9.31
N LEU A 262 -9.84 -20.99 8.05
CA LEU A 262 -10.69 -20.70 6.89
C LEU A 262 -11.45 -21.99 6.56
N MET A 263 -12.77 -21.98 6.69
CA MET A 263 -13.59 -23.18 6.51
C MET A 263 -14.53 -23.06 5.32
N GLY A 264 -14.72 -24.18 4.61
CA GLY A 264 -15.59 -24.24 3.44
C GLY A 264 -15.06 -23.37 2.31
N LEU A 265 -13.87 -23.67 1.78
CA LEU A 265 -13.25 -22.90 0.71
C LEU A 265 -14.11 -22.90 -0.56
N THR A 266 -14.30 -21.74 -1.18
CA THR A 266 -15.15 -21.61 -2.39
C THR A 266 -14.43 -22.05 -3.66
N ALA A 267 -13.10 -22.07 -3.64
CA ALA A 267 -12.22 -22.52 -4.72
C ALA A 267 -10.86 -22.99 -4.16
N PRO A 268 -10.07 -23.77 -4.92
CA PRO A 268 -8.70 -24.10 -4.54
C PRO A 268 -7.83 -22.85 -4.32
N LEU A 269 -6.96 -22.90 -3.31
CA LEU A 269 -5.98 -21.85 -3.01
C LEU A 269 -4.58 -22.32 -3.45
N ALA A 270 -4.11 -21.80 -4.58
CA ALA A 270 -2.82 -22.18 -5.16
C ALA A 270 -1.66 -21.39 -4.54
N ALA A 271 -0.59 -22.08 -4.14
CA ALA A 271 0.63 -21.45 -3.64
C ALA A 271 1.23 -20.45 -4.64
N GLY A 272 1.80 -19.35 -4.13
CA GLY A 272 2.37 -18.26 -4.93
C GLY A 272 1.37 -17.20 -5.36
N SER A 273 0.08 -17.40 -5.12
CA SER A 273 -0.96 -16.38 -5.27
C SER A 273 -1.26 -15.69 -3.94
N SER A 274 -2.22 -14.76 -3.94
CA SER A 274 -2.70 -14.08 -2.72
C SER A 274 -4.22 -14.10 -2.66
N VAL A 275 -4.76 -14.06 -1.44
CA VAL A 275 -6.19 -13.98 -1.19
C VAL A 275 -6.52 -12.84 -0.21
N PRO A 276 -7.51 -12.00 -0.51
CA PRO A 276 -7.85 -10.90 0.38
C PRO A 276 -8.71 -11.36 1.55
N ILE A 277 -8.30 -11.00 2.76
CA ILE A 277 -9.05 -11.24 3.99
C ILE A 277 -9.32 -9.91 4.66
N ILE A 278 -10.58 -9.71 5.08
CA ILE A 278 -11.00 -8.53 5.81
C ILE A 278 -10.95 -8.84 7.30
N LEU A 279 -10.13 -8.08 8.02
CA LEU A 279 -9.92 -8.16 9.45
C LEU A 279 -10.72 -7.04 10.13
N GLN A 280 -11.59 -7.39 11.08
CA GLN A 280 -12.39 -6.41 11.82
C GLN A 280 -11.74 -6.12 13.18
N PHE A 281 -11.17 -4.94 13.32
CA PHE A 281 -10.66 -4.44 14.59
C PHE A 281 -11.72 -3.64 15.35
N GLU A 282 -11.60 -3.58 16.68
CA GLU A 282 -12.52 -2.84 17.54
C GLU A 282 -12.36 -1.32 17.35
N ARG A 283 -11.12 -0.83 17.22
CA ARG A 283 -10.82 0.60 17.06
C ARG A 283 -10.41 0.98 15.64
N ALA A 284 -9.46 0.25 15.06
CA ALA A 284 -8.99 0.53 13.71
C ALA A 284 -10.05 0.24 12.62
N GLY A 285 -11.13 -0.46 12.97
CA GLY A 285 -12.22 -0.78 12.07
C GLY A 285 -11.89 -1.94 11.12
N ALA A 286 -12.61 -2.01 10.01
CA ALA A 286 -12.44 -3.06 9.02
C ALA A 286 -11.25 -2.75 8.11
N VAL A 287 -10.35 -3.71 7.92
CA VAL A 287 -9.12 -3.55 7.13
C VAL A 287 -8.95 -4.76 6.21
N ARG A 288 -8.69 -4.49 4.93
CA ARG A 288 -8.37 -5.53 3.95
C ARG A 288 -6.86 -5.80 3.98
N VAL A 289 -6.50 -7.07 4.13
CA VAL A 289 -5.12 -7.55 4.08
C VAL A 289 -5.04 -8.66 3.05
N ASP A 290 -4.07 -8.58 2.13
CA ASP A 290 -3.79 -9.66 1.20
C ASP A 290 -2.89 -10.69 1.89
N PHE A 291 -3.36 -11.92 1.98
CA PHE A 291 -2.61 -13.04 2.54
C PHE A 291 -1.93 -13.82 1.42
N HIS A 292 -0.63 -14.05 1.53
CA HIS A 292 0.12 -14.86 0.57
C HIS A 292 -0.15 -16.34 0.78
N ILE A 293 -0.44 -17.07 -0.29
CA ILE A 293 -0.71 -18.49 -0.24
C ILE A 293 0.60 -19.25 -0.34
N VAL A 294 0.90 -20.11 0.65
CA VAL A 294 2.21 -20.75 0.79
C VAL A 294 2.15 -22.29 0.81
N ALA A 295 3.14 -22.85 0.11
CA ALA A 295 3.59 -24.25 0.09
C ALA A 295 3.82 -24.91 1.44
N ASP A 296 4.22 -24.13 2.44
CA ASP A 296 4.72 -24.59 3.73
C ASP A 296 4.61 -23.39 4.68
N SER A 297 3.68 -23.46 5.64
CA SER A 297 3.41 -22.34 6.53
C SER A 297 4.61 -22.00 7.41
N ALA A 298 5.41 -23.00 7.80
CA ALA A 298 6.60 -22.76 8.63
C ALA A 298 7.64 -21.96 7.82
N LYS A 299 7.95 -22.40 6.60
CA LYS A 299 8.88 -21.67 5.71
C LYS A 299 8.35 -20.30 5.31
N GLY A 300 7.07 -20.23 4.94
CA GLY A 300 6.41 -18.98 4.55
C GLY A 300 6.36 -17.94 5.67
N TRP A 301 6.45 -18.37 6.93
CA TRP A 301 6.50 -17.47 8.09
C TRP A 301 7.90 -16.91 8.37
N GLU A 302 8.95 -17.65 8.01
CA GLU A 302 10.34 -17.26 8.25
C GLU A 302 10.87 -16.26 7.21
N GLY A 303 10.38 -16.35 5.97
CA GLY A 303 10.68 -15.43 4.87
C GLY A 303 10.05 -14.05 5.01
#